data_AF-A0A0K0E6F3-F1
#
_entry.id   AF-A0A0K0E6F3-F1
#
_cell.length_a   1.000
_cell.length_b   1.000
_cell.length_c   1.000
_cell.angle_alpha   90.00
_cell.angle_beta   90.00
_cell.angle_gamma   90.00
#
_symmetry.space_group_name_H-M   'P 1'
#
loop_
_entity.id
_entity.type
_entity.pdbx_description
1 polymer ?
#
loop_
_entity_poly.entity_id
_entity_poly.type
_entity_poly.pdbx_seq_one_letter_code
_entity_poly.pdbx_strand_id
1 'polypeptide(L)'
;MHLLNTWIFVFAITLFATGYKVHCPKDGEGCIIYMKPYEPQYYDTFLSLLDPETLSLGFNIENYKDEYECNYVNKLIKQNVKQKTLMKFARKLKTFEPRSPISLKLAPKLKGLLANTYNSNLTKQDNKDLISKYFKNFKP
;
A
#
# COMPACT_ATOMS: atom_id res chain seq x y z
N MET A 1 -40.71 -31.20 -17.87
CA MET A 1 -39.48 -31.48 -17.09
C MET A 1 -38.70 -30.17 -16.96
N HIS A 2 -38.90 -29.41 -15.87
CA HIS A 2 -38.16 -28.17 -15.61
C HIS A 2 -37.12 -28.45 -14.52
N LEU A 3 -35.97 -28.99 -14.92
CA LEU A 3 -34.82 -29.14 -14.02
C LEU A 3 -34.09 -27.80 -13.95
N LEU A 4 -34.51 -27.01 -12.96
CA LEU A 4 -33.74 -26.07 -12.16
C LEU A 4 -32.49 -25.50 -12.85
N ASN A 5 -32.64 -24.28 -13.36
CA ASN A 5 -31.54 -23.36 -13.61
C ASN A 5 -30.69 -23.26 -12.32
N THR A 6 -29.63 -24.06 -12.23
CA THR A 6 -28.52 -23.80 -11.31
C THR A 6 -27.89 -22.49 -11.73
N TRP A 7 -28.38 -21.39 -11.14
CA TRP A 7 -27.68 -20.13 -11.10
C TRP A 7 -26.38 -20.37 -10.33
N ILE A 8 -25.33 -20.72 -11.08
CA ILE A 8 -23.96 -20.64 -10.58
C ILE A 8 -23.76 -19.16 -10.28
N PHE A 9 -23.96 -18.77 -9.03
CA PHE A 9 -23.42 -17.54 -8.49
C PHE A 9 -21.90 -17.68 -8.57
N VAL A 10 -21.34 -17.33 -9.73
CA VAL A 10 -19.94 -16.96 -9.82
C VAL A 10 -19.87 -15.68 -8.98
N PHE A 11 -19.58 -15.85 -7.69
CA PHE A 11 -19.00 -14.79 -6.89
C PHE A 11 -17.70 -14.44 -7.62
N ALA A 12 -17.78 -13.49 -8.54
CA ALA A 12 -16.64 -12.67 -8.87
C ALA A 12 -16.22 -12.10 -7.52
N ILE A 13 -15.21 -12.75 -6.91
CA ILE A 13 -14.42 -12.15 -5.86
C ILE A 13 -13.89 -10.91 -6.53
N THR A 14 -14.61 -9.81 -6.36
CA THR A 14 -14.07 -8.48 -6.56
C THR A 14 -12.99 -8.42 -5.50
N LEU A 15 -11.79 -8.90 -5.88
CA LEU A 15 -10.58 -8.59 -5.16
C LEU A 15 -10.62 -7.08 -5.07
N PHE A 16 -10.96 -6.54 -3.90
CA PHE A 16 -10.46 -5.21 -3.59
C PHE A 16 -8.96 -5.38 -3.77
N ALA A 17 -8.44 -4.82 -4.86
CA ALA A 17 -7.05 -4.98 -5.26
C ALA A 17 -6.21 -4.40 -4.12
N THR A 18 -5.79 -5.26 -3.22
CA THR A 18 -5.05 -4.97 -2.00
C THR A 18 -3.66 -5.52 -2.17
N GLY A 19 -2.72 -4.91 -1.48
CA GLY A 19 -1.31 -5.00 -1.77
C GLY A 19 -0.79 -3.74 -2.47
N TYR A 20 0.29 -3.92 -3.21
CA TYR A 20 1.10 -2.82 -3.71
C TYR A 20 1.61 -3.14 -5.12
N LYS A 21 2.16 -2.13 -5.75
CA LYS A 21 2.74 -2.21 -7.07
C LYS A 21 4.21 -1.83 -7.02
N VAL A 22 5.07 -2.55 -7.74
CA VAL A 22 6.50 -2.19 -7.85
C VAL A 22 6.84 -1.94 -9.31
N HIS A 23 7.40 -0.77 -9.59
CA HIS A 23 7.94 -0.40 -10.89
C HIS A 23 9.45 -0.22 -10.78
N CYS A 24 10.22 -0.97 -11.56
CA CYS A 24 11.66 -0.81 -11.70
C CYS A 24 11.92 -0.50 -13.19
N PRO A 25 11.93 0.78 -13.62
CA PRO A 25 11.97 1.15 -15.03
C PRO A 25 13.24 0.66 -15.73
N LYS A 26 14.40 0.82 -15.09
CA LYS A 26 15.70 0.32 -15.55
C LYS A 26 16.61 0.02 -14.35
N ASP A 27 17.58 -0.86 -14.57
CA ASP A 27 18.65 -1.10 -13.60
C ASP A 27 19.40 0.21 -13.31
N GLY A 28 19.60 0.50 -12.03
CA GLY A 28 20.25 1.74 -11.56
C GLY A 28 19.33 2.95 -11.35
N GLU A 29 18.19 3.07 -12.05
CA GLU A 29 17.27 4.21 -11.90
C GLU A 29 16.43 4.15 -10.60
N GLY A 30 16.45 3.00 -9.91
CA GLY A 30 15.66 2.77 -8.70
C GLY A 30 14.35 2.04 -8.95
N CYS A 31 13.66 1.67 -7.88
CA CYS A 31 12.32 1.10 -7.95
C CYS A 31 11.34 1.97 -7.16
N ILE A 32 10.12 2.11 -7.66
CA ILE A 32 9.04 2.82 -7.00
C ILE A 32 8.03 1.78 -6.50
N ILE A 33 7.78 1.80 -5.19
CA ILE A 33 6.72 1.02 -4.56
C ILE A 33 5.51 1.93 -4.42
N TYR A 34 4.41 1.57 -5.07
CA TYR A 34 3.13 2.24 -4.95
C TYR A 34 2.20 1.43 -4.06
N MET A 35 1.65 2.04 -3.01
CA MET A 35 0.64 1.38 -2.17
C MET A 35 -0.43 2.38 -1.75
N LYS A 36 -1.53 1.85 -1.24
CA LYS A 36 -2.53 2.69 -0.59
C LYS A 36 -2.13 2.88 0.87
N PRO A 37 -2.51 4.00 1.50
CA PRO A 37 -2.10 4.24 2.87
C PRO A 37 -2.65 3.19 3.84
N TYR A 38 -3.86 2.64 3.62
CA TYR A 38 -4.46 1.59 4.47
C TYR A 38 -3.90 0.17 4.30
N GLU A 39 -2.89 -0.03 3.44
CA GLU A 39 -2.26 -1.34 3.34
C GLU A 39 -1.46 -1.62 4.63
N PRO A 40 -1.58 -2.82 5.24
CA PRO A 40 -0.78 -3.19 6.43
C PRO A 40 0.73 -3.06 6.23
N GLN A 41 1.20 -3.24 4.99
CA GLN A 41 2.58 -3.00 4.62
C GLN A 41 3.00 -1.55 4.90
N TYR A 42 2.07 -0.59 4.79
CA TYR A 42 2.33 0.78 5.17
C TYR A 42 2.37 0.93 6.71
N TYR A 43 1.25 0.64 7.38
CA TYR A 43 1.12 0.92 8.82
C TYR A 43 2.00 0.02 9.69
N ASP A 44 1.88 -1.29 9.53
CA ASP A 44 2.52 -2.25 10.44
C ASP A 44 3.99 -2.46 10.09
N THR A 45 4.34 -2.29 8.80
CA THR A 45 5.71 -2.53 8.34
C THR A 45 6.48 -1.24 8.11
N PHE A 46 6.03 -0.34 7.24
CA PHE A 46 6.78 0.86 6.91
C PHE A 46 6.90 1.84 8.09
N LEU A 47 5.78 2.24 8.72
CA LEU A 47 5.82 3.20 9.81
C LEU A 47 6.60 2.68 11.03
N SER A 48 6.57 1.37 11.29
CA SER A 48 7.35 0.73 12.36
C SER A 48 8.88 0.85 12.18
N LEU A 49 9.36 1.20 10.98
CA LEU A 49 10.78 1.35 10.69
C LEU A 49 11.27 2.79 10.85
N LEU A 50 10.37 3.74 11.05
CA LEU A 50 10.71 5.14 11.26
C LEU A 50 11.17 5.34 12.70
N ASP A 51 12.22 6.13 12.89
CA ASP A 51 12.59 6.60 14.23
C ASP A 51 11.52 7.59 14.76
N PRO A 52 11.43 7.78 16.09
CA PRO A 52 10.39 8.62 16.69
C PRO A 52 10.36 10.06 16.18
N GLU A 53 11.53 10.65 15.92
CA GLU A 53 11.66 12.02 15.38
C GLU A 53 11.05 12.09 13.98
N THR A 54 11.42 11.17 13.09
CA THR A 54 10.84 11.09 11.76
C THR A 54 9.33 10.86 11.87
N LEU A 55 8.89 9.85 12.64
CA LEU A 55 7.46 9.54 12.77
C LEU A 55 6.61 10.73 13.24
N SER A 56 7.17 11.61 14.07
CA SER A 56 6.50 12.82 14.58
C SER A 56 6.13 13.86 13.50
N LEU A 57 6.71 13.76 12.30
CA LEU A 57 6.44 14.69 11.18
C LEU A 57 5.07 14.49 10.52
N GLY A 58 4.29 13.48 10.93
CA GLY A 58 2.91 13.31 10.47
C GLY A 58 2.77 12.49 9.18
N PHE A 59 3.07 11.20 9.25
CA PHE A 59 2.95 10.25 8.13
C PHE A 59 1.56 9.57 8.02
N ASN A 60 0.56 10.03 8.76
CA ASN A 60 -0.80 9.49 8.72
C ASN A 60 -1.65 10.21 7.66
N ILE A 61 -2.61 9.51 7.04
CA ILE A 61 -3.51 10.05 5.99
C ILE A 61 -4.95 9.78 6.38
N GLU A 62 -5.61 10.74 7.04
CA GLU A 62 -6.98 10.57 7.56
C GLU A 62 -7.97 10.21 6.45
N ASN A 63 -7.85 10.84 5.28
CA ASN A 63 -8.68 10.53 4.12
C ASN A 63 -7.86 9.92 2.98
N TYR A 64 -7.82 8.59 2.91
CA TYR A 64 -7.07 7.88 1.86
C TYR A 64 -7.53 8.17 0.42
N LYS A 65 -8.76 8.69 0.25
CA LYS A 65 -9.28 9.06 -1.08
C LYS A 65 -8.80 10.45 -1.51
N ASP A 66 -8.29 11.24 -0.57
CA ASP A 66 -7.74 12.56 -0.84
C ASP A 66 -6.35 12.44 -1.46
N GLU A 67 -6.24 12.90 -2.70
CA GLU A 67 -4.97 12.95 -3.40
C GLU A 67 -4.01 14.00 -2.82
N TYR A 68 -4.55 15.08 -2.25
CA TYR A 68 -3.76 16.13 -1.60
C TYR A 68 -3.03 15.59 -0.37
N GLU A 69 -3.73 14.88 0.53
CA GLU A 69 -3.11 14.24 1.70
C GLU A 69 -2.05 13.21 1.29
N CYS A 70 -2.34 12.37 0.28
CA CYS A 70 -1.36 11.43 -0.26
C CYS A 70 -0.11 12.16 -0.77
N ASN A 71 -0.27 13.25 -1.51
CA ASN A 71 0.84 14.03 -2.05
C ASN A 71 1.65 14.73 -0.96
N TYR A 72 0.99 15.24 0.09
CA TYR A 72 1.65 15.82 1.25
C TYR A 72 2.54 14.79 1.96
N VAL A 73 2.00 13.62 2.30
CA VAL A 73 2.78 12.56 2.96
C VAL A 73 3.86 12.00 2.03
N ASN A 74 3.61 11.88 0.73
CA ASN A 74 4.64 11.51 -0.24
C ASN A 74 5.85 12.47 -0.23
N LYS A 75 5.59 13.78 -0.07
CA LYS A 75 6.63 14.78 0.06
C LYS A 75 7.42 14.58 1.36
N LEU A 76 6.73 14.33 2.48
CA LEU A 76 7.38 14.02 3.76
C LEU A 76 8.26 12.78 3.67
N ILE A 77 7.79 11.71 3.02
CA ILE A 77 8.55 10.46 2.81
C ILE A 77 9.83 10.79 2.03
N LYS A 78 9.70 11.48 0.90
CA LYS A 78 10.84 11.82 0.06
C LYS A 78 11.89 12.67 0.78
N GLN A 79 11.46 13.59 1.64
CA GLN A 79 12.35 14.56 2.28
C GLN A 79 13.01 14.02 3.56
N ASN A 80 12.32 13.17 4.32
CA ASN A 80 12.73 12.85 5.69
C ASN A 80 13.08 11.37 5.88
N VAL A 81 12.65 10.47 4.98
CA VAL A 81 12.90 9.04 5.14
C VAL A 81 14.18 8.65 4.43
N LYS A 82 15.16 8.21 5.22
CA LYS A 82 16.47 7.78 4.72
C LYS A 82 16.35 6.59 3.78
N GLN A 83 17.18 6.59 2.74
CA GLN A 83 17.23 5.49 1.77
C GLN A 83 17.43 4.11 2.40
N LYS A 84 18.24 4.03 3.47
CA LYS A 84 18.46 2.79 4.23
C LYS A 84 17.15 2.21 4.80
N THR A 85 16.24 3.07 5.25
CA THR A 85 14.93 2.69 5.78
C THR A 85 14.02 2.18 4.66
N LEU A 86 14.01 2.85 3.51
CA LEU A 86 13.26 2.40 2.32
C LEU A 86 13.76 1.07 1.77
N MET A 87 15.08 0.85 1.76
CA MET A 87 15.68 -0.45 1.39
C MET A 87 15.29 -1.55 2.39
N LYS A 88 15.34 -1.26 3.70
CA LYS A 88 14.92 -2.21 4.75
C LYS A 88 13.44 -2.55 4.61
N PHE A 89 12.61 -1.57 4.29
CA PHE A 89 11.20 -1.76 4.03
C PHE A 89 10.97 -2.68 2.82
N ALA A 90 11.59 -2.41 1.68
CA ALA A 90 11.49 -3.25 0.49
C ALA A 90 11.91 -4.71 0.75
N ARG A 91 12.98 -4.95 1.52
CA ARG A 91 13.37 -6.32 1.93
C ARG A 91 12.34 -6.99 2.84
N LYS A 92 11.69 -6.25 3.74
CA LYS A 92 10.63 -6.79 4.60
C LYS A 92 9.38 -7.21 3.81
N LEU A 93 9.16 -6.65 2.62
CA LEU A 93 8.09 -7.09 1.73
C LEU A 93 8.32 -8.50 1.18
N LYS A 94 9.58 -8.95 1.05
CA LYS A 94 9.98 -10.29 0.58
C LYS A 94 9.46 -10.68 -0.81
N THR A 95 8.97 -9.74 -1.62
CA THR A 95 8.48 -10.03 -2.98
C THR A 95 9.48 -9.73 -4.08
N PHE A 96 10.55 -9.03 -3.77
CA PHE A 96 11.67 -8.76 -4.68
C PHE A 96 12.92 -8.44 -3.87
N GLU A 97 14.10 -8.64 -4.46
CA GLU A 97 15.37 -8.24 -3.85
C GLU A 97 15.75 -6.83 -4.34
N PRO A 98 15.71 -5.80 -3.49
CA PRO A 98 16.02 -4.44 -3.91
C PRO A 98 17.53 -4.27 -4.16
N ARG A 99 17.91 -4.07 -5.41
CA ARG A 99 19.31 -3.78 -5.84
C ARG A 99 19.59 -2.31 -6.16
N SER A 100 18.52 -1.52 -6.30
CA SER A 100 18.58 -0.10 -6.67
C SER A 100 17.83 0.75 -5.63
N PRO A 101 18.02 2.09 -5.62
CA PRO A 101 17.30 2.95 -4.69
C PRO A 101 15.78 2.78 -4.77
N ILE A 102 15.15 2.54 -3.62
CA ILE A 102 13.71 2.47 -3.43
C ILE A 102 13.12 3.85 -3.15
N SER A 103 12.02 4.16 -3.84
CA SER A 103 11.07 5.21 -3.48
C SER A 103 9.75 4.59 -3.06
N LEU A 104 9.11 5.15 -2.02
CA LEU A 104 7.76 4.78 -1.62
C LEU A 104 6.79 5.91 -2.00
N LYS A 105 5.70 5.56 -2.67
CA LYS A 105 4.63 6.49 -3.05
C LYS A 105 3.26 5.95 -2.66
N LEU A 106 2.52 6.74 -1.91
CA LEU A 106 1.13 6.51 -1.55
C LEU A 106 0.22 7.03 -2.66
N ALA A 107 -0.78 6.24 -3.01
CA ALA A 107 -1.77 6.59 -4.02
C ALA A 107 -3.17 6.11 -3.60
N PRO A 108 -4.24 6.92 -3.81
CA PRO A 108 -5.61 6.48 -3.52
C PRO A 108 -6.03 5.24 -4.33
N LYS A 109 -5.47 5.08 -5.54
CA LYS A 109 -5.73 3.99 -6.47
C LYS A 109 -4.43 3.50 -7.10
N LEU A 110 -4.32 2.19 -7.27
CA LEU A 110 -3.18 1.54 -7.95
C LEU A 110 -3.47 1.19 -9.42
N LYS A 111 -4.74 1.28 -9.84
CA LYS A 111 -5.15 1.03 -11.22
C LYS A 111 -4.53 2.08 -12.14
N GLY A 112 -4.04 1.66 -13.32
CA GLY A 112 -3.40 2.54 -14.31
C GLY A 112 -1.91 2.76 -14.13
N LEU A 113 -1.31 2.36 -12.99
CA LEU A 113 0.14 2.43 -12.81
C LEU A 113 0.85 1.30 -13.58
N LEU A 114 1.86 1.65 -14.39
CA LEU A 114 2.76 0.74 -15.11
C LEU A 114 3.71 0.04 -14.13
N ALA A 115 3.21 -0.94 -13.38
CA ALA A 115 3.96 -1.58 -12.32
C ALA A 115 3.44 -2.99 -12.03
N ASN A 116 4.33 -3.88 -11.60
CA ASN A 116 4.00 -5.25 -11.23
C ASN A 116 3.15 -5.24 -9.96
N THR A 117 1.99 -5.90 -9.99
CA THR A 117 1.10 -6.02 -8.83
C THR A 117 1.54 -7.17 -7.94
N TYR A 118 1.69 -6.89 -6.65
CA TYR A 118 1.86 -7.87 -5.59
C TYR A 118 0.66 -7.77 -4.67
N ASN A 119 -0.12 -8.85 -4.62
CA ASN A 119 -1.30 -8.90 -3.75
C ASN A 119 -0.84 -9.05 -2.30
N SER A 120 -1.53 -8.38 -1.38
CA SER A 120 -1.45 -8.75 0.03
C SER A 120 -2.22 -10.06 0.24
N ASN A 121 -1.81 -10.87 1.22
CA ASN A 121 -2.54 -12.10 1.59
C ASN A 121 -3.85 -11.82 2.34
N LEU A 122 -4.40 -10.60 2.22
CA LEU A 122 -5.57 -10.16 2.96
C LEU A 122 -6.84 -10.59 2.25
N THR A 123 -7.76 -11.18 3.00
CA THR A 123 -9.09 -11.47 2.51
C THR A 123 -9.90 -10.16 2.33
N LYS A 124 -11.03 -10.25 1.62
CA LYS A 124 -11.99 -9.14 1.53
C LYS A 124 -12.47 -8.68 2.91
N GLN A 125 -12.60 -9.61 3.86
CA GLN A 125 -13.03 -9.33 5.23
C GLN A 125 -11.91 -8.63 6.01
N ASP A 126 -10.67 -9.12 5.94
CA ASP A 126 -9.51 -8.45 6.57
C ASP A 126 -9.38 -7.01 6.09
N ASN A 127 -9.58 -6.77 4.80
CA ASN A 127 -9.55 -5.42 4.23
C ASN A 127 -10.69 -4.54 4.76
N LYS A 128 -11.91 -5.08 4.86
CA LYS A 128 -13.05 -4.34 5.43
C LYS A 128 -12.82 -4.02 6.90
N ASP A 129 -12.23 -4.95 7.65
CA ASP A 129 -11.93 -4.79 9.06
C ASP A 129 -10.77 -3.82 9.28
N LEU A 130 -9.74 -3.83 8.43
CA LEU A 130 -8.67 -2.84 8.43
C LEU A 130 -9.18 -1.44 8.11
N ILE A 131 -9.98 -1.30 7.05
CA ILE A 131 -10.64 -0.03 6.70
C ILE A 131 -11.55 0.42 7.84
N SER A 132 -12.33 -0.49 8.45
CA SER A 132 -13.18 -0.15 9.58
C SER A 132 -12.38 0.22 10.82
N LYS A 133 -11.28 -0.46 11.12
CA LYS A 133 -10.37 -0.13 12.23
C LYS A 133 -9.73 1.23 11.98
N TYR A 134 -9.34 1.49 10.74
CA TYR A 134 -8.86 2.78 10.27
C TYR A 134 -9.90 3.88 10.50
N PHE A 135 -11.17 3.64 10.21
CA PHE A 135 -12.21 4.65 10.44
C PHE A 135 -12.68 4.74 11.91
N LYS A 136 -12.62 3.65 12.68
CA LYS A 136 -13.07 3.62 14.09
C LYS A 136 -12.05 4.24 15.05
N ASN A 137 -10.76 4.01 14.82
CA ASN A 137 -9.71 4.54 15.69
C ASN A 137 -9.44 6.05 15.48
N PHE A 138 -10.11 6.67 14.51
CA PHE A 138 -9.91 8.07 14.14
C PHE A 138 -11.19 8.92 14.24
N LYS A 139 -12.14 8.51 15.08
CA LYS A 139 -13.09 9.49 15.63
C LYS A 139 -12.34 10.34 16.67
N PRO A 140 -12.37 11.67 16.56
CA PRO A 140 -11.80 12.57 17.58
C PRO A 140 -12.44 12.35 18.95
#